data_AF-A0A3M7MVD2-F1
#
_entry.id   AF-A0A3M7MVD2-F1
#
_cell.length_a   1.000
_cell.length_b   1.000
_cell.length_c   1.000
_cell.angle_alpha   90.00
_cell.angle_beta   90.00
_cell.angle_gamma   90.00
#
_symmetry.space_group_name_H-M   'P 1'
#
loop_
_entity.id
_entity.type
_entity.pdbx_description
1 polymer ?
#
loop_
_entity_poly.entity_id
_entity_poly.type
_entity_poly.pdbx_seq_one_letter_code
_entity_poly.pdbx_strand_id
1 'polypeptide(L)'
;MASDILTQLQTCYDQLLTQFFATVSYLSQRHPLIAPEPIAGLRATLPATDEHSSQPGPEDKIEPFTLRPVSPDHFAQKQRELAEDLVRKGQQIESLIQRLPGLGKDEEQQADDIGKLAEQVRAMEVLRRQKRQELADCVSQLDHVILGMATSIDVARTDG
;
A
#
# COMPACT_ATOMS: atom_id res chain seq x y z
N MET A 1 -2.61 13.34 3.04
CA MET A 1 -1.58 12.39 2.56
C MET A 1 -1.26 11.28 3.58
N ALA A 2 -1.48 11.47 4.89
CA ALA A 2 -1.16 10.47 5.93
C ALA A 2 -2.00 9.17 5.90
N SER A 3 -3.30 9.27 5.57
CA SER A 3 -4.22 8.11 5.53
C SER A 3 -3.86 7.09 4.44
N ASP A 4 -3.09 7.51 3.44
CA ASP A 4 -2.67 6.65 2.34
C ASP A 4 -1.57 5.67 2.79
N ILE A 5 -0.68 6.12 3.70
CA ILE A 5 0.45 5.30 4.18
C ILE A 5 -0.03 4.13 5.04
N LEU A 6 -1.03 4.34 5.91
CA LEU A 6 -1.58 3.25 6.73
C LEU A 6 -2.31 2.21 5.86
N THR A 7 -3.08 2.66 4.87
CA THR A 7 -3.73 1.81 3.87
C THR A 7 -2.70 1.04 3.03
N GLN A 8 -1.60 1.71 2.66
CA GLN A 8 -0.49 1.10 1.95
C GLN A 8 0.21 0.03 2.79
N LEU A 9 0.38 0.26 4.10
CA LEU A 9 0.96 -0.73 5.01
C LEU A 9 0.06 -1.96 5.13
N GLN A 10 -1.26 -1.76 5.28
CA GLN A 10 -2.23 -2.87 5.27
C GLN A 10 -2.13 -3.68 3.97
N THR A 11 -2.12 -3.01 2.82
CA THR A 11 -1.96 -3.67 1.51
C THR A 11 -0.64 -4.44 1.41
N CYS A 12 0.46 -3.87 1.92
CA CYS A 12 1.76 -4.54 1.92
C CYS A 12 1.77 -5.78 2.82
N TYR A 13 1.09 -5.72 3.97
CA TYR A 13 0.97 -6.85 4.88
C TYR A 13 0.14 -8.00 4.28
N ASP A 14 -0.98 -7.68 3.64
CA ASP A 14 -1.81 -8.68 2.94
C ASP A 14 -1.05 -9.36 1.79
N GLN A 15 -0.28 -8.58 1.02
CA GLN A 15 0.62 -9.11 -0.01
C GLN A 15 1.66 -10.05 0.58
N LEU A 16 2.23 -9.71 1.74
CA LEU A 16 3.24 -10.52 2.41
C LEU A 16 2.65 -11.85 2.91
N LEU A 17 1.45 -11.84 3.49
CA LEU A 17 0.76 -13.08 3.88
C LEU A 17 0.44 -13.98 2.68
N THR A 18 0.00 -13.39 1.57
CA THR A 18 -0.24 -14.10 0.31
C THR A 18 1.04 -14.74 -0.19
N GLN A 19 2.17 -14.01 -0.12
CA GLN A 19 3.48 -14.51 -0.51
C GLN A 19 3.96 -15.63 0.42
N PHE A 20 3.74 -15.55 1.74
CA PHE A 20 4.05 -16.66 2.65
C PHE A 20 3.26 -17.93 2.33
N PHE A 21 1.96 -17.81 2.08
CA PHE A 21 1.17 -18.97 1.69
C PHE A 21 1.63 -19.56 0.36
N ALA A 22 1.91 -18.71 -0.64
CA ALA A 22 2.40 -19.16 -1.94
C ALA A 22 3.78 -19.82 -1.86
N THR A 23 4.69 -19.31 -1.04
CA THR A 23 6.03 -19.90 -0.85
C THR A 23 5.95 -21.25 -0.16
N VAL A 24 5.19 -21.39 0.93
CA VAL A 24 5.00 -22.68 1.61
C VAL A 24 4.34 -23.70 0.67
N SER A 25 3.32 -23.27 -0.08
CA SER A 25 2.65 -24.12 -1.06
C SER A 25 3.57 -24.55 -2.21
N TYR A 26 4.44 -23.64 -2.69
CA TYR A 26 5.44 -23.97 -3.69
C TYR A 26 6.44 -25.00 -3.17
N LEU A 27 6.95 -24.79 -1.95
CA LEU A 27 7.92 -25.70 -1.32
C LEU A 27 7.34 -27.10 -1.10
N SER A 28 6.07 -27.20 -0.66
CA SER A 28 5.42 -28.49 -0.43
C SER A 28 5.13 -29.26 -1.72
N GLN A 29 4.80 -28.57 -2.82
CA GLN A 29 4.42 -29.23 -4.08
C GLN A 29 5.59 -29.54 -5.01
N ARG A 30 6.68 -28.76 -4.93
CA ARG A 30 7.77 -28.76 -5.92
C ARG A 30 9.09 -29.32 -5.40
N HIS A 31 9.16 -29.73 -4.13
CA HIS A 31 10.38 -30.28 -3.54
C HIS A 31 10.94 -31.46 -4.36
N PRO A 32 12.28 -31.61 -4.46
CA PRO A 32 12.87 -32.80 -5.05
C PRO A 32 12.59 -34.02 -4.17
N LEU A 33 12.19 -35.14 -4.78
CA LEU A 33 12.01 -36.40 -4.07
C LEU A 33 13.38 -37.01 -3.80
N ILE A 34 13.80 -37.03 -2.53
CA ILE A 34 15.06 -37.61 -2.10
C ILE A 34 14.79 -39.06 -1.68
N ALA A 35 15.46 -40.01 -2.31
CA ALA A 35 15.39 -41.41 -1.90
C ALA A 35 16.02 -41.56 -0.51
N PRO A 36 15.42 -42.35 0.40
CA PRO A 36 16.05 -42.68 1.67
C PRO A 36 17.43 -43.29 1.45
N GLU A 37 18.40 -42.99 2.32
CA GLU A 37 19.69 -43.65 2.24
C GLU A 37 19.53 -45.17 2.33
N PRO A 38 20.25 -45.94 1.51
CA PRO A 38 20.18 -47.39 1.56
C PRO A 38 20.72 -47.87 2.91
N ILE A 39 19.83 -48.36 3.78
CA ILE A 39 20.21 -48.97 5.03
C ILE A 39 21.03 -50.23 4.72
N ALA A 40 22.32 -50.21 5.05
CA ALA A 40 23.21 -51.35 4.85
C ALA A 40 22.69 -52.57 5.62
N GLY A 41 22.27 -53.61 4.89
CA GLY A 41 21.74 -54.87 5.45
C GLY A 41 20.26 -55.14 5.18
N LEU A 42 19.50 -54.16 4.68
CA LEU A 42 18.10 -54.37 4.31
C LEU A 42 18.00 -54.66 2.80
N ARG A 43 17.97 -55.95 2.43
CA ARG A 43 17.53 -56.35 1.08
C ARG A 43 16.05 -56.00 1.00
N ALA A 44 15.69 -54.96 0.24
CA ALA A 44 14.30 -54.64 -0.05
C ALA A 44 13.67 -55.83 -0.78
N THR A 45 13.02 -56.73 -0.02
CA THR A 45 11.98 -57.59 -0.56
C THR A 45 10.82 -56.66 -0.86
N LEU A 46 10.71 -56.23 -2.12
CA LEU A 46 9.47 -55.64 -2.62
C LEU A 46 8.33 -56.57 -2.18
N PRO A 47 7.36 -56.12 -1.39
CA PRO A 47 6.20 -56.94 -1.11
C PRO A 47 5.53 -57.23 -2.45
N ALA A 48 5.29 -58.50 -2.72
CA ALA A 48 4.41 -58.90 -3.81
C ALA A 48 3.10 -58.11 -3.66
N THR A 49 2.61 -57.60 -4.79
CA THR A 49 1.30 -56.96 -4.97
C THR A 49 0.23 -57.56 -4.04
N ASP A 50 -0.02 -56.89 -2.92
CA ASP A 50 -1.23 -57.10 -2.13
C ASP A 50 -2.27 -56.09 -2.64
N GLU A 51 -3.32 -56.62 -3.25
CA GLU A 51 -4.49 -55.89 -3.74
C GLU A 51 -5.38 -55.38 -2.60
N HIS A 52 -4.80 -54.72 -1.60
CA HIS A 52 -5.58 -54.00 -0.59
C HIS A 52 -5.88 -52.58 -1.08
N SER A 53 -6.90 -52.51 -1.92
CA SER A 53 -7.63 -51.29 -2.26
C SER A 53 -8.33 -50.73 -1.01
N SER A 54 -7.61 -49.91 -0.24
CA SER A 54 -8.25 -49.01 0.73
C SER A 54 -9.00 -47.93 -0.05
N GLN A 55 -10.32 -48.08 -0.18
CA GLN A 55 -11.19 -47.01 -0.66
C GLN A 55 -11.09 -45.82 0.31
N PRO A 56 -10.71 -44.61 -0.16
CA PRO A 56 -10.73 -43.43 0.67
C PRO A 56 -12.18 -42.99 0.92
N GLY A 57 -12.50 -42.64 2.17
CA GLY A 57 -13.81 -42.15 2.58
C GLY A 57 -14.17 -40.80 1.92
N PRO A 58 -15.46 -40.44 1.88
CA PRO A 58 -15.96 -39.27 1.13
C PRO A 58 -15.54 -37.91 1.72
N GLU A 59 -14.92 -37.88 2.90
CA GLU A 59 -14.44 -36.66 3.56
C GLU A 59 -13.01 -36.22 3.17
N ASP A 60 -12.20 -37.07 2.52
CA ASP A 60 -10.83 -36.74 2.09
C ASP A 60 -10.76 -36.18 0.66
N LYS A 61 -11.79 -35.45 0.22
CA LYS A 61 -11.74 -34.66 -1.02
C LYS A 61 -11.00 -33.34 -0.82
N ILE A 62 -9.82 -33.38 -0.23
CA ILE A 62 -8.82 -32.37 -0.54
C ILE A 62 -8.28 -32.81 -1.91
N GLU A 63 -8.43 -31.95 -2.92
CA GLU A 63 -7.84 -32.19 -4.25
C GLU A 63 -6.45 -32.84 -4.08
N PRO A 64 -6.19 -34.00 -4.71
CA PRO A 64 -4.94 -34.69 -4.49
C PRO A 64 -3.82 -33.71 -4.77
N PHE A 65 -3.01 -33.39 -3.75
CA PHE A 65 -1.81 -32.58 -3.89
C PHE A 65 -0.90 -33.31 -4.88
N THR A 66 -1.07 -33.01 -6.17
CA THR A 66 -0.28 -33.61 -7.23
C THR A 66 1.13 -33.08 -7.07
N LEU A 67 2.00 -33.89 -6.44
CA LEU A 67 3.42 -33.59 -6.37
C LEU A 67 3.92 -33.38 -7.80
N ARG A 68 4.50 -32.22 -8.07
CA ARG A 68 5.15 -31.91 -9.35
C ARG A 68 6.60 -31.56 -9.07
N PRO A 69 7.43 -32.58 -8.76
CA PRO A 69 8.83 -32.37 -8.42
C PRO A 69 9.53 -31.62 -9.55
N VAL A 70 10.41 -30.70 -9.18
CA VAL A 70 11.25 -29.96 -10.12
C VAL A 70 12.71 -30.37 -9.88
N SER A 71 13.60 -30.08 -10.83
CA SER A 71 15.02 -30.33 -10.63
C SER A 71 15.53 -29.58 -9.37
N PRO A 72 16.48 -30.18 -8.63
CA PRO A 72 16.97 -29.62 -7.37
C PRO A 72 17.59 -28.23 -7.57
N ASP A 73 18.29 -28.00 -8.69
CA ASP A 73 18.91 -26.71 -9.00
C ASP A 73 17.86 -25.61 -9.23
N HIS A 74 16.81 -25.91 -9.99
CA HIS A 74 15.72 -24.95 -10.23
C HIS A 74 14.93 -24.69 -8.96
N PHE A 75 14.71 -25.71 -8.13
CA PHE A 75 14.07 -25.57 -6.83
C PHE A 75 14.89 -24.65 -5.90
N ALA A 76 16.20 -24.88 -5.78
CA ALA A 76 17.09 -24.06 -4.96
C ALA A 76 17.16 -22.61 -5.47
N GLN A 77 17.23 -22.40 -6.78
CA GLN A 77 17.19 -21.07 -7.38
C GLN A 77 15.88 -20.34 -7.03
N LYS A 78 14.74 -21.01 -7.20
CA LYS A 78 13.42 -20.42 -6.90
C LYS A 78 13.22 -20.17 -5.41
N GLN A 79 13.70 -21.07 -4.55
CA GLN A 79 13.68 -20.85 -3.11
C GLN A 79 14.46 -19.58 -2.74
N ARG A 80 15.62 -19.35 -3.36
CA ARG A 80 16.42 -18.15 -3.12
C ARG A 80 15.74 -16.88 -3.61
N GLU A 81 15.17 -16.89 -4.82
CA GLU A 81 14.39 -15.77 -5.36
C GLU A 81 13.22 -15.39 -4.45
N LEU A 82 12.45 -16.39 -4.00
CA LEU A 82 11.33 -16.20 -3.09
C LEU A 82 11.77 -15.63 -1.74
N ALA A 83 12.92 -16.09 -1.20
CA ALA A 83 13.48 -15.57 0.03
C ALA A 83 13.97 -14.12 -0.11
N GLU A 84 14.64 -13.79 -1.21
CA GLU A 84 15.09 -12.42 -1.50
C GLU A 84 13.92 -11.46 -1.62
N ASP A 85 12.83 -11.88 -2.27
CA ASP A 85 11.62 -11.07 -2.40
C ASP A 85 10.91 -10.86 -1.05
N LEU A 86 10.86 -11.88 -0.19
CA LEU A 86 10.31 -11.75 1.17
C LEU A 86 11.13 -10.76 2.01
N VAL A 87 12.46 -10.84 1.96
CA VAL A 87 13.34 -9.90 2.67
C VAL A 87 13.15 -8.48 2.16
N ARG A 88 13.09 -8.30 0.84
CA ARG A 88 12.87 -6.98 0.23
C ARG A 88 11.51 -6.40 0.63
N LYS A 89 10.45 -7.24 0.71
CA LYS A 89 9.14 -6.83 1.21
C LYS A 89 9.17 -6.45 2.69
N GLY A 90 9.92 -7.19 3.51
CA GLY A 90 10.15 -6.84 4.92
C GLY A 90 10.78 -5.45 5.07
N GLN A 91 11.83 -5.16 4.30
CA GLN A 91 12.48 -3.84 4.28
C GLN A 91 11.54 -2.73 3.80
N GLN A 92 10.70 -3.02 2.80
CA GLN A 92 9.68 -2.07 2.34
C GLN A 92 8.71 -1.72 3.47
N ILE A 93 8.22 -2.71 4.22
CA ILE A 93 7.33 -2.50 5.38
C ILE A 93 8.03 -1.66 6.46
N GLU A 94 9.28 -1.97 6.79
CA GLU A 94 10.05 -1.20 7.77
C GLU A 94 10.21 0.26 7.34
N SER A 95 10.51 0.51 6.06
CA SER A 95 10.61 1.87 5.52
C SER A 95 9.28 2.62 5.57
N LEU A 96 8.15 1.92 5.40
CA LEU A 96 6.82 2.51 5.51
C LEU A 96 6.47 2.84 6.97
N ILE A 97 6.85 1.97 7.91
CA ILE A 97 6.69 2.21 9.34
C ILE A 97 7.46 3.46 9.78
N GLN A 98 8.72 3.61 9.34
CA GLN A 98 9.53 4.78 9.64
C GLN A 98 8.95 6.09 9.08
N ARG A 99 8.13 6.00 8.03
CA ARG A 99 7.46 7.15 7.39
C ARG A 99 6.07 7.43 7.95
N LEU A 100 5.59 6.65 8.92
CA LEU A 100 4.28 6.87 9.52
C LEU A 100 4.24 8.27 10.15
N PRO A 101 3.33 9.15 9.70
CA PRO A 101 3.21 10.48 10.25
C PRO A 101 2.67 10.39 11.67
N GLY A 102 3.32 11.10 12.60
CA GLY A 102 2.98 11.04 14.03
C GLY A 102 3.63 9.88 14.79
N LEU A 103 4.51 9.10 14.17
CA LEU A 103 5.28 8.09 14.90
C LEU A 103 6.11 8.76 16.00
N GLY A 104 5.83 8.44 17.27
CA GLY A 104 6.51 9.00 18.44
C GLY A 104 6.02 10.37 18.91
N LYS A 105 4.90 10.88 18.38
CA LYS A 105 4.21 12.04 18.98
C LYS A 105 3.13 11.57 19.95
N ASP A 106 3.05 12.23 21.10
CA ASP A 106 1.95 12.00 22.05
C ASP A 106 0.65 12.61 21.51
N GLU A 107 -0.49 12.01 21.85
CA GLU A 107 -1.81 12.48 21.42
C GLU A 107 -2.07 13.93 21.86
N GLU A 108 -1.60 14.31 23.04
CA GLU A 108 -1.71 15.67 23.58
C GLU A 108 -0.96 16.69 22.71
N GLN A 109 0.28 16.37 22.31
CA GLN A 109 1.06 17.25 21.41
C GLN A 109 0.39 17.38 20.05
N GLN A 110 -0.19 16.29 19.54
CA GLN A 110 -0.92 16.33 18.28
C GLN A 110 -2.20 17.16 18.38
N ALA A 111 -2.93 17.08 19.50
CA ALA A 111 -4.11 17.90 19.75
C ALA A 111 -3.76 19.39 19.88
N ASP A 112 -2.69 19.72 20.59
CA ASP A 112 -2.19 21.08 20.73
C ASP A 112 -1.76 21.68 19.39
N ASP A 113 -1.03 20.90 18.57
CA ASP A 113 -0.64 21.29 17.22
C ASP A 113 -1.87 21.58 16.34
N ILE A 114 -2.91 20.73 16.43
CA ILE A 114 -4.19 20.94 15.72
C ILE A 114 -4.86 22.24 16.18
N GLY A 115 -4.89 22.49 17.49
CA GLY A 115 -5.45 23.72 18.06
C GLY A 115 -4.76 24.98 17.51
N LYS A 116 -3.42 25.00 17.55
CA LYS A 116 -2.61 26.11 17.01
C LYS A 116 -2.85 26.31 15.52
N LEU A 117 -2.89 25.23 14.73
CA LEU A 117 -3.18 25.33 13.29
C LEU A 117 -4.58 25.89 13.02
N ALA A 118 -5.59 25.47 13.80
CA ALA A 118 -6.95 25.95 13.65
C ALA A 118 -7.09 27.45 13.98
N GLU A 119 -6.31 27.95 14.94
CA GLU A 119 -6.22 29.39 15.23
C GLU A 119 -5.53 30.16 14.10
N GLN A 120 -4.41 29.65 13.58
CA GLN A 120 -3.71 30.26 12.44
C GLN A 120 -4.60 30.33 11.19
N VAL A 121 -5.36 29.26 10.90
CA VAL A 121 -6.31 29.24 9.78
C VAL A 121 -7.38 30.31 9.97
N ARG A 122 -7.97 30.42 11.18
CA ARG A 122 -8.96 31.47 11.48
C ARG A 122 -8.39 32.87 11.28
N ALA A 123 -7.17 33.12 11.76
CA ALA A 123 -6.52 34.41 11.58
C ALA A 123 -6.27 34.73 10.09
N MET A 124 -5.79 33.76 9.32
CA MET A 124 -5.59 33.93 7.87
C MET A 124 -6.91 34.16 7.12
N GLU A 125 -8.01 33.52 7.51
CA GLU A 125 -9.32 33.76 6.91
C GLU A 125 -9.84 35.17 7.14
N VAL A 126 -9.67 35.71 8.36
CA VAL A 126 -10.03 37.10 8.69
C VAL A 126 -9.23 38.07 7.83
N LEU A 127 -7.91 37.86 7.74
CA LEU A 127 -7.03 38.70 6.91
C LEU A 127 -7.43 38.61 5.43
N ARG A 128 -7.75 37.40 4.93
CA ARG A 128 -8.23 37.20 3.55
C ARG A 128 -9.54 37.95 3.30
N ARG A 129 -10.47 37.98 4.26
CA ARG A 129 -11.73 38.73 4.14
C ARG A 129 -11.48 40.23 4.11
N GLN A 130 -10.65 40.76 5.00
CA GLN A 130 -10.27 42.17 5.01
C GLN A 130 -9.62 42.59 3.69
N LYS A 131 -8.65 41.83 3.20
CA LYS A 131 -7.98 42.12 1.92
C LYS A 131 -8.93 42.07 0.73
N ARG A 132 -9.93 41.19 0.75
CA ARG A 132 -10.98 41.18 -0.29
C ARG A 132 -11.90 42.38 -0.21
N GLN A 133 -12.18 42.87 1.00
CA GLN A 133 -13.02 44.04 1.20
C GLN A 133 -12.29 45.31 0.73
N GLU A 134 -11.03 45.52 1.14
CA GLU A 134 -10.19 46.61 0.64
C GLU A 134 -10.10 46.61 -0.90
N LEU A 135 -9.93 45.43 -1.50
CA LEU A 135 -9.90 45.29 -2.95
C LEU A 135 -11.25 45.64 -3.60
N ALA A 136 -12.37 45.20 -3.02
CA ALA A 136 -13.71 45.53 -3.52
C ALA A 136 -13.97 47.05 -3.47
N ASP A 137 -13.55 47.71 -2.40
CA ASP A 137 -13.69 49.16 -2.25
C ASP A 137 -12.83 49.91 -3.28
N CYS A 138 -11.58 49.48 -3.49
CA CYS A 138 -10.73 50.04 -4.54
C CYS A 138 -11.31 49.84 -5.95
N VAL A 139 -11.85 48.66 -6.24
CA VAL A 139 -12.52 48.38 -7.52
C VAL A 139 -13.72 49.30 -7.72
N SER A 140 -14.56 49.48 -6.69
CA SER A 140 -15.71 50.38 -6.76
C SER A 140 -15.31 51.83 -7.01
N GLN A 141 -14.21 52.31 -6.42
CA GLN A 141 -13.68 53.65 -6.68
C GLN A 141 -13.19 53.81 -8.13
N LEU A 142 -12.48 52.80 -8.65
CA LEU A 142 -12.04 52.79 -10.05
C LEU A 142 -13.23 52.79 -11.01
N ASP A 143 -14.25 51.96 -10.76
CA ASP A 143 -15.47 51.93 -11.57
C ASP A 143 -16.16 53.29 -11.60
N HIS A 144 -16.23 54.00 -10.46
CA HIS A 144 -16.81 55.33 -10.40
C HIS A 144 -16.04 56.36 -11.24
N VAL A 145 -14.70 56.36 -11.16
CA VAL A 145 -13.85 57.25 -11.96
C VAL A 145 -13.97 56.92 -13.45
N ILE A 146 -13.96 55.64 -13.82
CA ILE A 146 -14.09 55.19 -15.21
C ILE A 146 -15.45 55.64 -15.79
N LEU A 147 -16.53 55.43 -15.04
CA LEU A 147 -17.88 55.84 -15.47
C LEU A 147 -17.99 57.37 -15.59
N GLY A 148 -17.42 58.10 -14.63
CA GLY A 148 -17.34 59.57 -14.67
C GLY A 148 -16.58 60.08 -15.89
N MET A 149 -15.41 59.51 -16.18
CA MET A 149 -14.63 59.86 -17.37
C MET A 149 -15.39 59.55 -18.67
N ALA A 150 -16.05 58.38 -18.76
CA ALA A 150 -16.85 58.01 -19.93
C ALA A 150 -17.98 59.03 -20.18
N THR A 151 -18.73 59.41 -19.14
CA THR A 151 -19.80 60.43 -19.28
C THR A 151 -19.27 61.79 -19.70
N SER A 152 -18.10 62.22 -19.20
CA SER A 152 -17.50 63.49 -19.59
C SER A 152 -17.04 63.52 -21.05
N ILE A 153 -16.55 62.39 -21.57
CA ILE A 153 -16.16 62.25 -22.99
C ILE A 153 -17.40 62.29 -23.88
N ASP A 154 -18.49 61.63 -23.49
CA ASP A 154 -19.73 61.64 -24.26
C ASP A 154 -20.35 63.05 -24.34
N VAL A 155 -20.37 63.80 -23.22
CA VAL A 155 -20.84 65.20 -23.21
C VAL A 155 -19.97 66.10 -24.09
N ALA A 156 -18.63 65.95 -24.02
CA ALA A 156 -17.72 66.73 -24.88
C ALA A 156 -17.89 66.41 -26.38
N ARG A 157 -18.45 65.25 -26.74
CA ARG A 157 -18.71 64.84 -28.13
C ARG A 157 -20.07 65.28 -28.65
N THR A 158 -21.03 65.59 -27.78
CA THR A 158 -22.36 66.08 -28.19
C THR A 158 -22.44 67.60 -28.36
N ASP A 159 -21.47 68.34 -27.81
CA ASP A 159 -21.44 69.81 -27.82
C ASP A 159 -20.54 70.43 -28.91
N GLY A 160 -20.11 69.65 -29.91
CA GLY A 160 -19.36 70.10 -31.10
C GLY A 160 -20.02 69.66 -32.40
#